data_AF-B1YY04-F1
#
_entry.id   AF-B1YY04-F1
#
_cell.length_a   1.000
_cell.length_b   1.000
_cell.length_c   1.000
_cell.angle_alpha   90.00
_cell.angle_beta   90.00
_cell.angle_gamma   90.00
#
_symmetry.space_group_name_H-M   'P 1'
#
loop_
_entity.id
_entity.type
_entity.pdbx_description
1 polymer ?
#
loop_
_entity_poly.entity_id
_entity_poly.type
_entity_poly.pdbx_seq_one_letter_code
_entity_poly.pdbx_strand_id
1 'polypeptide(L)'
;MLFQSRSHEDVHDHGLAIAGWHQVYRQMTPGRFRGTVTQVLYDDFHFFRETTNRRVAQTGLAPARRTSLAVPLSVPLAGTFQGQPVDGYALLALRAGEDFEFHTPEGMGLVGISAASDMIDELCEAEFGAAGARKLRHVTRLSDEQGVALGARLSSLIDDAQRNPGCLEYAATRKMFRDAMLGMFLDALDQGIGVERRDITHATYSDIVSRCEKHLRDRPEEPVTVLELCRALRCSRRTLQTSFQRVADVTPVGYLRTIRLNAVRRLLRTTGAHQLGVGEAAASWGFTHLGYFAREYRDLFGELPSQTLRPE
;
A
#
# COMPACT_ATOMS: atom_id res chain seq x y z
N MET A 1 2.50 -24.28 11.62
CA MET A 1 3.18 -23.56 10.53
C MET A 1 3.11 -22.06 10.77
N LEU A 2 4.26 -21.42 10.99
CA LEU A 2 4.35 -19.97 11.23
C LEU A 2 4.34 -19.14 9.94
N PHE A 3 4.83 -19.69 8.82
CA PHE A 3 4.67 -19.09 7.50
C PHE A 3 3.24 -19.29 7.00
N GLN A 4 2.57 -18.19 6.70
CA GLN A 4 1.28 -18.17 6.02
C GLN A 4 1.48 -17.53 4.66
N SER A 5 1.28 -18.31 3.59
CA SER A 5 1.29 -17.81 2.22
C SER A 5 -0.11 -17.93 1.62
N ARG A 6 -0.63 -16.84 1.08
CA ARG A 6 -1.95 -16.78 0.44
C ARG A 6 -1.85 -16.03 -0.87
N SER A 7 -2.54 -16.55 -1.87
CA SER A 7 -2.73 -15.91 -3.17
C SER A 7 -4.14 -15.36 -3.25
N HIS A 8 -4.27 -14.19 -3.87
CA HIS A 8 -5.54 -13.48 -4.00
C HIS A 8 -5.74 -13.06 -5.45
N GLU A 9 -6.95 -13.29 -5.97
CA GLU A 9 -7.39 -12.83 -7.29
C GLU A 9 -8.17 -11.51 -7.21
N ASP A 10 -8.37 -10.99 -6.01
CA ASP A 10 -9.06 -9.74 -5.75
C ASP A 10 -8.23 -8.79 -4.89
N VAL A 11 -8.23 -7.51 -5.29
CA VAL A 11 -7.50 -6.45 -4.61
C VAL A 11 -8.02 -6.18 -3.20
N HIS A 12 -9.33 -6.33 -2.96
CA HIS A 12 -9.91 -6.10 -1.64
C HIS A 12 -9.47 -7.17 -0.65
N ASP A 13 -9.61 -8.44 -1.04
CA ASP A 13 -9.21 -9.59 -0.21
C ASP A 13 -7.70 -9.57 0.08
N HIS A 14 -6.90 -9.15 -0.90
CA HIS A 14 -5.46 -8.98 -0.74
C HIS A 14 -5.12 -7.90 0.29
N GLY A 15 -5.78 -6.74 0.24
CA GLY A 15 -5.58 -5.68 1.22
C GLY A 15 -5.92 -6.10 2.67
N LEU A 16 -6.88 -7.02 2.84
CA LEU A 16 -7.25 -7.59 4.14
C LEU A 16 -6.29 -8.69 4.64
N ALA A 17 -5.37 -9.17 3.80
CA ALA A 17 -4.58 -10.35 4.10
C ALA A 17 -3.42 -10.09 5.08
N ILE A 18 -2.91 -8.85 5.15
CA ILE A 18 -1.76 -8.50 6.00
C ILE A 18 -2.23 -8.30 7.45
N ALA A 19 -1.77 -9.15 8.37
CA ALA A 19 -2.25 -9.17 9.75
C ALA A 19 -1.95 -7.86 10.50
N GLY A 20 -2.94 -7.33 11.23
CA GLY A 20 -2.78 -6.14 12.08
C GLY A 20 -2.87 -4.80 11.36
N TRP A 21 -3.03 -4.78 10.04
CA TRP A 21 -3.22 -3.57 9.25
C TRP A 21 -4.70 -3.29 9.03
N HIS A 22 -5.07 -2.01 9.10
CA HIS A 22 -6.42 -1.54 8.74
C HIS A 22 -6.33 -0.76 7.44
N GLN A 23 -6.51 -1.43 6.31
CA GLN A 23 -6.20 -0.85 5.01
C GLN A 23 -7.21 -1.22 3.92
N VAL A 24 -7.30 -0.34 2.93
CA VAL A 24 -8.13 -0.48 1.75
C VAL A 24 -7.23 -0.35 0.54
N TYR A 25 -7.26 -1.37 -0.30
CA TYR A 25 -6.55 -1.38 -1.58
C TYR A 25 -7.54 -1.14 -2.71
N ARG A 26 -7.11 -0.34 -3.68
CA ARG A 26 -7.90 0.02 -4.86
C ARG A 26 -7.08 -0.28 -6.09
N GLN A 27 -7.60 -1.12 -6.97
CA GLN A 27 -6.94 -1.42 -8.24
C GLN A 27 -7.05 -0.21 -9.16
N MET A 28 -5.91 0.23 -9.69
CA MET A 28 -5.81 1.47 -10.46
C MET A 28 -5.59 1.26 -11.95
N THR A 29 -5.17 0.06 -12.38
CA THR A 29 -4.97 -0.26 -13.80
C THR A 29 -5.84 -1.42 -14.29
N PRO A 30 -6.22 -1.43 -15.59
CA PRO A 30 -6.98 -2.50 -16.23
C PRO A 30 -6.41 -3.91 -16.06
N GLY A 31 -7.30 -4.91 -16.07
CA GLY A 31 -6.97 -6.33 -16.13
C GLY A 31 -7.24 -7.10 -14.82
N ARG A 32 -7.02 -8.41 -14.83
CA ARG A 32 -7.21 -9.24 -13.63
C ARG A 32 -6.13 -8.97 -12.59
N PHE A 33 -6.55 -8.84 -11.34
CA PHE A 33 -5.66 -8.76 -10.19
C PHE A 33 -5.11 -10.14 -9.84
N ARG A 34 -3.83 -10.18 -9.46
CA ARG A 34 -3.17 -11.29 -8.81
C ARG A 34 -2.16 -10.71 -7.84
N GLY A 35 -2.24 -11.16 -6.59
CA GLY A 35 -1.25 -10.82 -5.59
C GLY A 35 -0.99 -11.97 -4.63
N THR A 36 0.16 -11.94 -4.00
CA THR A 36 0.55 -12.91 -2.97
C THR A 36 0.99 -12.20 -1.72
N VAL A 37 0.59 -12.71 -0.56
CA VAL A 37 1.08 -12.30 0.75
C VAL A 37 1.70 -13.51 1.41
N THR A 38 2.97 -13.41 1.77
CA THR A 38 3.66 -14.35 2.65
C THR A 38 3.98 -13.62 3.94
N GLN A 39 3.59 -14.15 5.10
CA GLN A 39 3.85 -13.49 6.36
C GLN A 39 4.16 -14.47 7.48
N VAL A 40 4.84 -13.95 8.50
CA VAL A 40 5.12 -14.64 9.75
C VAL A 40 4.85 -13.65 10.88
N LEU A 41 4.05 -14.06 11.85
CA LEU A 41 3.70 -13.26 13.03
C LEU A 41 3.97 -14.08 14.28
N TYR A 42 4.81 -13.56 15.18
CA TYR A 42 5.05 -14.11 16.51
C TYR A 42 5.49 -13.01 17.46
N ASP A 43 5.10 -13.14 18.73
CA ASP A 43 5.40 -12.16 19.77
C ASP A 43 5.03 -10.74 19.28
N ASP A 44 5.94 -9.79 19.40
CA ASP A 44 5.78 -8.42 18.89
C ASP A 44 6.40 -8.18 17.51
N PHE A 45 6.79 -9.22 16.78
CA PHE A 45 7.39 -9.12 15.46
C PHE A 45 6.50 -9.69 14.36
N HIS A 46 6.40 -8.96 13.27
CA HIS A 46 5.70 -9.35 12.06
C HIS A 46 6.59 -9.11 10.85
N PHE A 47 6.77 -10.14 10.05
CA PHE A 47 7.35 -10.05 8.72
C PHE A 47 6.25 -10.28 7.70
N PHE A 48 6.27 -9.53 6.60
CA PHE A 48 5.45 -9.80 5.43
C PHE A 48 6.20 -9.51 4.13
N ARG A 49 5.92 -10.30 3.11
CA ARG A 49 6.30 -10.11 1.71
C ARG A 49 5.03 -10.05 0.89
N GLU A 50 4.90 -8.99 0.10
CA GLU A 50 3.72 -8.73 -0.73
C GLU A 50 4.15 -8.60 -2.19
N THR A 51 3.35 -9.17 -3.10
CA THR A 51 3.47 -8.90 -4.53
C THR A 51 2.12 -8.59 -5.15
N THR A 52 2.07 -7.67 -6.11
CA THR A 52 0.85 -7.31 -6.87
C THR A 52 1.17 -7.09 -8.34
N ASN A 53 0.34 -7.61 -9.24
CA ASN A 53 0.55 -7.45 -10.68
C ASN A 53 -0.03 -6.14 -11.26
N ARG A 54 -0.97 -5.49 -10.57
CA ARG A 54 -1.59 -4.22 -10.98
C ARG A 54 -1.08 -3.08 -10.12
N ARG A 55 -1.23 -1.84 -10.60
CA ARG A 55 -1.08 -0.65 -9.75
C ARG A 55 -2.17 -0.65 -8.70
N VAL A 56 -1.79 -0.39 -7.46
CA VAL A 56 -2.70 -0.31 -6.33
C VAL A 56 -2.51 1.04 -5.64
N ALA A 57 -3.62 1.70 -5.35
CA ALA A 57 -3.65 2.78 -4.35
C ALA A 57 -4.03 2.14 -3.01
N GLN A 58 -3.11 2.22 -2.05
CA GLN A 58 -3.23 1.68 -0.71
C GLN A 58 -3.43 2.83 0.27
N THR A 59 -4.44 2.72 1.12
CA THR A 59 -4.68 3.70 2.18
C THR A 59 -5.16 2.98 3.43
N GLY A 60 -4.70 3.41 4.59
CA GLY A 60 -5.12 2.80 5.85
C GLY A 60 -4.44 3.40 7.06
N LEU A 61 -4.45 2.63 8.13
CA LEU A 61 -3.69 2.85 9.36
C LEU A 61 -2.64 1.75 9.50
N ALA A 62 -1.42 2.15 9.83
CA ALA A 62 -0.39 1.23 10.30
C ALA A 62 -0.81 0.57 11.63
N PRO A 63 -0.22 -0.57 12.02
CA PRO A 63 -0.60 -1.24 13.25
C PRO A 63 -0.41 -0.35 14.49
N ALA A 64 -1.41 -0.31 15.39
CA ALA A 64 -1.51 0.69 16.47
C ALA A 64 -0.39 0.70 17.52
N ARG A 65 0.45 -0.34 17.58
CA ARG A 65 1.55 -0.49 18.57
C ARG A 65 2.89 -0.86 17.95
N ARG A 66 2.99 -0.81 16.62
CA ARG A 66 4.19 -1.25 15.91
C ARG A 66 4.66 -0.20 14.94
N THR A 67 5.97 0.00 14.90
CA THR A 67 6.63 0.75 13.84
C THR A 67 6.89 -0.20 12.68
N SER A 68 6.49 0.22 11.48
CA SER A 68 6.59 -0.60 10.26
C SER A 68 7.65 -0.04 9.33
N LEU A 69 8.53 -0.92 8.84
CA LEU A 69 9.56 -0.59 7.85
C LEU A 69 9.38 -1.48 6.63
N ALA A 70 9.53 -0.96 5.43
CA ALA A 70 9.43 -1.74 4.20
C ALA A 70 10.40 -1.28 3.12
N VAL A 71 10.82 -2.22 2.27
CA VAL A 71 11.69 -1.96 1.11
C VAL A 71 11.20 -2.74 -0.11
N PRO A 72 11.39 -2.20 -1.33
CA PRO A 72 11.19 -3.00 -2.54
C PRO A 72 12.19 -4.16 -2.59
N LEU A 73 11.72 -5.33 -3.04
CA LEU A 73 12.53 -6.55 -3.00
C LEU A 73 13.42 -6.75 -4.23
N SER A 74 12.89 -6.51 -5.43
CA SER A 74 13.56 -6.92 -6.69
C SER A 74 13.58 -5.84 -7.76
N VAL A 75 12.60 -4.93 -7.75
CA VAL A 75 12.47 -3.85 -8.73
C VAL A 75 12.31 -2.55 -7.95
N PRO A 76 12.98 -1.46 -8.33
CA PRO A 76 12.78 -0.16 -7.70
C PRO A 76 11.30 0.25 -7.74
N LEU A 77 10.88 1.05 -6.76
CA LEU A 77 9.55 1.63 -6.77
C LEU A 77 9.49 2.77 -7.78
N ALA A 78 8.35 2.89 -8.44
CA ALA A 78 7.98 4.06 -9.23
C ALA A 78 6.55 4.45 -8.83
N GLY A 79 6.43 5.33 -7.84
CA GLY A 79 5.16 5.65 -7.21
C GLY A 79 5.27 6.78 -6.19
N THR A 80 4.31 6.85 -5.28
CA THR A 80 4.30 7.87 -4.21
C THR A 80 3.97 7.26 -2.87
N PHE A 81 4.75 7.59 -1.84
CA PHE A 81 4.53 7.17 -0.47
C PHE A 81 4.40 8.39 0.44
N GLN A 82 3.29 8.50 1.19
CA GLN A 82 2.97 9.68 2.01
C GLN A 82 3.08 11.00 1.23
N GLY A 83 2.59 10.99 -0.03
CA GLY A 83 2.67 12.13 -0.95
C GLY A 83 4.08 12.47 -1.45
N GLN A 84 5.10 11.70 -1.08
CA GLN A 84 6.47 11.87 -1.55
C GLN A 84 6.74 10.96 -2.76
N PRO A 85 7.28 11.48 -3.87
CA PRO A 85 7.65 10.65 -5.01
C PRO A 85 8.80 9.71 -4.63
N VAL A 86 8.63 8.44 -4.97
CA VAL A 86 9.63 7.38 -4.85
C VAL A 86 9.89 6.85 -6.25
N ASP A 87 11.10 7.11 -6.75
CA ASP A 87 11.62 6.61 -8.01
C ASP A 87 13.00 6.02 -7.72
N GLY A 88 13.09 4.69 -7.65
CA GLY A 88 14.28 3.97 -7.20
C GLY A 88 14.06 3.11 -5.95
N TYR A 89 15.17 2.71 -5.32
CA TYR A 89 15.14 1.98 -4.05
C TYR A 89 15.00 2.95 -2.88
N ALA A 90 14.09 2.62 -1.96
CA ALA A 90 13.90 3.38 -0.74
C ALA A 90 13.39 2.49 0.39
N LEU A 91 13.79 2.83 1.61
CA LEU A 91 13.16 2.35 2.83
C LEU A 91 11.99 3.27 3.17
N LEU A 92 10.83 2.64 3.33
CA LEU A 92 9.57 3.25 3.71
C LEU A 92 9.32 3.00 5.19
N ALA A 93 8.90 4.01 5.94
CA ALA A 93 8.64 3.88 7.37
C ALA A 93 7.29 4.48 7.76
N LEU A 94 6.58 3.81 8.66
CA LEU A 94 5.36 4.28 9.32
C LEU A 94 5.45 4.07 10.82
N ARG A 95 5.00 5.06 11.58
CA ARG A 95 4.87 4.97 13.04
C ARG A 95 3.59 4.22 13.41
N ALA A 96 3.52 3.80 14.67
CA ALA A 96 2.37 3.09 15.20
C ALA A 96 1.07 3.89 15.02
N GLY A 97 0.06 3.25 14.45
CA GLY A 97 -1.26 3.85 14.21
C GLY A 97 -1.29 5.00 13.20
N GLU A 98 -0.18 5.25 12.49
CA GLU A 98 -0.09 6.34 11.52
C GLU A 98 -0.98 6.10 10.30
N ASP A 99 -1.66 7.15 9.84
CA ASP A 99 -2.36 7.12 8.56
C ASP A 99 -1.37 7.11 7.40
N PHE A 100 -1.59 6.20 6.45
CA PHE A 100 -0.69 6.07 5.31
C PHE A 100 -1.40 6.12 3.97
N GLU A 101 -0.68 6.60 2.97
CA GLU A 101 -1.04 6.56 1.57
C GLU A 101 0.15 6.01 0.76
N PHE A 102 -0.10 5.02 -0.08
CA PHE A 102 0.92 4.44 -0.95
C PHE A 102 0.32 4.12 -2.33
N HIS A 103 0.88 4.72 -3.38
CA HIS A 103 0.57 4.38 -4.76
C HIS A 103 1.72 3.56 -5.33
N THR A 104 1.41 2.34 -5.74
CA THR A 104 2.40 1.36 -6.18
C THR A 104 2.49 1.33 -7.71
N PRO A 105 3.66 0.93 -8.28
CA PRO A 105 3.78 0.64 -9.71
C PRO A 105 3.02 -0.63 -10.10
N GLU A 106 2.93 -0.92 -11.41
CA GLU A 106 2.56 -2.26 -11.86
C GLU A 106 3.68 -3.25 -11.49
N GLY A 107 3.31 -4.46 -11.05
CA GLY A 107 4.29 -5.49 -10.73
C GLY A 107 5.11 -5.21 -9.46
N MET A 108 4.51 -4.63 -8.42
CA MET A 108 5.20 -4.35 -7.16
C MET A 108 5.59 -5.65 -6.43
N GLY A 109 6.79 -5.68 -5.85
CA GLY A 109 7.21 -6.63 -4.83
C GLY A 109 7.86 -5.92 -3.65
N LEU A 110 7.30 -6.10 -2.45
CA LEU A 110 7.71 -5.41 -1.22
C LEU A 110 8.00 -6.43 -0.12
N VAL A 111 8.99 -6.14 0.72
CA VAL A 111 9.20 -6.80 2.02
C VAL A 111 9.06 -5.76 3.11
N GLY A 112 8.25 -6.08 4.12
CA GLY A 112 8.05 -5.26 5.29
C GLY A 112 8.24 -6.03 6.58
N ILE A 113 8.62 -5.29 7.62
CA ILE A 113 8.60 -5.72 9.00
C ILE A 113 7.75 -4.76 9.83
N SER A 114 7.17 -5.24 10.91
CA SER A 114 6.53 -4.43 11.93
C SER A 114 6.90 -4.99 13.29
N ALA A 115 7.48 -4.16 14.15
CA ALA A 115 7.91 -4.54 15.49
C ALA A 115 7.41 -3.55 16.54
N ALA A 116 7.38 -3.93 17.82
CA ALA A 116 7.01 -3.03 18.91
C ALA A 116 7.75 -1.68 18.80
N SER A 117 7.03 -0.58 18.97
CA SER A 117 7.61 0.75 18.75
C SER A 117 8.73 1.08 19.73
N ASP A 118 8.61 0.67 20.99
CA ASP A 118 9.66 0.79 22.00
C ASP A 118 10.93 0.03 21.58
N MET A 119 10.80 -1.21 21.11
CA MET A 119 11.93 -1.99 20.59
C MET A 119 12.63 -1.30 19.41
N ILE A 120 11.88 -0.74 18.45
CA ILE A 120 12.46 -0.04 17.31
C ILE A 120 13.15 1.26 17.75
N ASP A 121 12.53 2.01 18.67
CA ASP A 121 13.10 3.25 19.19
C ASP A 121 14.39 2.98 20.00
N GLU A 122 14.40 1.93 20.85
CA GLU A 122 15.59 1.47 21.58
C GLU A 122 16.74 1.07 20.63
N LEU A 123 16.44 0.30 19.58
CA LEU A 123 17.43 -0.08 18.58
C LEU A 123 17.96 1.14 17.82
N CYS A 124 17.09 2.08 17.44
CA CYS A 124 17.52 3.31 16.78
C CYS A 124 18.38 4.20 17.69
N GLU A 125 18.07 4.25 18.99
CA GLU A 125 18.89 5.00 19.97
C GLU A 125 20.24 4.33 20.18
N ALA A 126 20.28 3.00 20.27
CA ALA A 126 21.53 2.24 20.40
C ALA A 126 22.45 2.42 19.18
N GLU A 127 21.90 2.38 17.96
CA GLU A 127 22.68 2.48 16.72
C GLU A 127 23.03 3.93 16.34
N PHE A 128 22.11 4.89 16.55
CA PHE A 128 22.24 6.25 16.02
C PHE A 128 22.32 7.34 17.10
N GLY A 129 22.31 6.96 18.38
CA GLY A 129 22.26 7.88 19.52
C GLY A 129 20.99 8.74 19.55
N ALA A 130 21.10 9.95 20.13
CA ALA A 130 19.98 10.89 20.27
C ALA A 130 19.34 11.34 18.94
N ALA A 131 19.96 11.05 17.80
CA ALA A 131 19.40 11.33 16.47
C ALA A 131 18.52 10.18 15.92
N GLY A 132 18.45 9.02 16.58
CA GLY A 132 17.75 7.83 16.10
C GLY A 132 16.28 8.07 15.73
N ALA A 133 15.55 8.82 16.55
CA ALA A 133 14.15 9.18 16.24
C ALA A 133 13.99 9.95 14.92
N ARG A 134 15.03 10.70 14.47
CA ARG A 134 15.03 11.50 13.23
C ARG A 134 15.42 10.69 11.98
N LYS A 135 15.94 9.47 12.16
CA LYS A 135 16.26 8.54 11.05
C LYS A 135 15.00 7.91 10.46
N LEU A 136 13.96 7.68 11.27
CA LEU A 136 12.67 7.15 10.85
C LEU A 136 11.83 8.20 10.12
N ARG A 137 12.21 8.46 8.86
CA ARG A 137 11.48 9.30 7.90
C ARG A 137 10.59 8.41 7.04
N HIS A 138 9.48 8.95 6.53
CA HIS A 138 8.59 8.21 5.62
C HIS A 138 9.31 7.59 4.44
N VAL A 139 10.27 8.31 3.85
CA VAL A 139 11.09 7.84 2.74
C VAL A 139 12.55 8.11 3.04
N THR A 140 13.35 7.05 3.03
CA THR A 140 14.82 7.08 3.09
C THR A 140 15.34 6.47 1.81
N ARG A 141 15.91 7.28 0.91
CA ARG A 141 16.40 6.80 -0.38
C ARG A 141 17.65 5.94 -0.20
N LEU A 142 17.81 4.95 -1.06
CA LEU A 142 18.97 4.08 -1.16
C LEU A 142 19.56 4.22 -2.56
N SER A 143 20.87 4.04 -2.70
CA SER A 143 21.46 3.86 -4.02
C SER A 143 20.98 2.53 -4.64
N ASP A 144 21.07 2.41 -5.95
CA ASP A 144 20.71 1.16 -6.64
C ASP A 144 21.52 -0.03 -6.14
N GLU A 145 22.83 0.17 -5.88
CA GLU A 145 23.70 -0.86 -5.33
C GLU A 145 23.23 -1.32 -3.94
N GLN A 146 22.93 -0.37 -3.05
CA GLN A 146 22.42 -0.66 -1.70
C GLN A 146 21.07 -1.39 -1.76
N GLY A 147 20.16 -0.92 -2.61
CA GLY A 147 18.82 -1.49 -2.77
C GLY A 147 18.86 -2.92 -3.31
N VAL A 148 19.65 -3.18 -4.36
CA VAL A 148 19.83 -4.51 -4.94
C VAL A 148 20.47 -5.46 -3.92
N ALA A 149 21.53 -5.02 -3.22
CA ALA A 149 22.21 -5.85 -2.22
C ALA A 149 21.30 -6.18 -1.02
N LEU A 150 20.50 -5.22 -0.55
CA LEU A 150 19.52 -5.43 0.51
C LEU A 150 18.43 -6.42 0.07
N GLY A 151 17.85 -6.21 -1.12
CA GLY A 151 16.82 -7.09 -1.68
C GLY A 151 17.29 -8.54 -1.85
N ALA A 152 18.54 -8.75 -2.31
CA ALA A 152 19.14 -10.07 -2.43
C ALA A 152 19.35 -10.76 -1.07
N ARG A 153 19.88 -10.04 -0.07
CA ARG A 153 20.06 -10.57 1.29
C ARG A 153 18.74 -10.94 1.95
N LEU A 154 17.74 -10.07 1.87
CA LEU A 154 16.38 -10.33 2.37
C LEU A 154 15.77 -11.55 1.69
N SER A 155 15.84 -11.64 0.35
CA SER A 155 15.30 -12.76 -0.40
C SER A 155 15.96 -14.09 0.02
N SER A 156 17.28 -14.13 0.16
CA SER A 156 17.99 -15.34 0.61
C SER A 156 17.54 -15.78 2.00
N LEU A 157 17.46 -14.86 2.97
CA LEU A 157 17.02 -15.17 4.34
C LEU A 157 15.59 -15.71 4.38
N ILE A 158 14.69 -15.10 3.60
CA ILE A 158 13.28 -15.52 3.50
C ILE A 158 13.19 -16.90 2.85
N ASP A 159 13.87 -17.10 1.73
CA ASP A 159 13.83 -18.36 0.99
C ASP A 159 14.42 -19.52 1.81
N ASP A 160 15.51 -19.28 2.54
CA ASP A 160 16.11 -20.27 3.45
C ASP A 160 15.14 -20.66 4.58
N ALA A 161 14.47 -19.67 5.19
CA ALA A 161 13.48 -19.92 6.23
C ALA A 161 12.24 -20.66 5.67
N GLN A 162 11.86 -20.41 4.42
CA GLN A 162 10.74 -21.11 3.76
C GLN A 162 11.08 -22.55 3.35
N ARG A 163 12.34 -22.86 3.03
CA ARG A 163 12.77 -24.24 2.74
C ARG A 163 12.70 -25.15 3.96
N ASN A 164 12.82 -24.58 5.16
CA ASN A 164 12.70 -25.31 6.42
C ASN A 164 11.78 -24.59 7.41
N PRO A 165 10.46 -24.52 7.16
CA PRO A 165 9.55 -23.65 7.92
C PRO A 165 9.37 -24.10 9.38
N GLY A 166 9.65 -25.37 9.70
CA GLY A 166 9.64 -25.89 11.06
C GLY A 166 10.74 -25.30 11.95
N CYS A 167 11.79 -24.72 11.36
CA CYS A 167 12.86 -24.09 12.13
C CYS A 167 12.33 -22.91 12.98
N LEU A 168 11.31 -22.19 12.50
CA LEU A 168 10.71 -21.09 13.26
C LEU A 168 9.84 -21.56 14.44
N GLU A 169 9.60 -22.85 14.63
CA GLU A 169 8.93 -23.36 15.84
C GLU A 169 9.86 -23.26 17.06
N TYR A 170 11.17 -23.15 16.84
CA TYR A 170 12.18 -22.96 17.88
C TYR A 170 12.40 -21.48 18.18
N ALA A 171 12.34 -21.12 19.47
CA ALA A 171 12.48 -19.73 19.92
C ALA A 171 13.83 -19.10 19.51
N ALA A 172 14.92 -19.87 19.54
CA ALA A 172 16.24 -19.40 19.12
C ALA A 172 16.27 -18.99 17.64
N THR A 173 15.69 -19.81 16.76
CA THR A 173 15.64 -19.52 15.33
C THR A 173 14.71 -18.35 15.02
N ARG A 174 13.56 -18.22 15.72
CA ARG A 174 12.71 -17.01 15.61
C ARG A 174 13.49 -15.76 15.99
N LYS A 175 14.19 -15.79 17.11
CA LYS A 175 15.03 -14.68 17.56
C LYS A 175 16.09 -14.32 16.50
N MET A 176 16.83 -15.30 15.99
CA MET A 176 17.85 -15.06 14.96
C MET A 176 17.26 -14.49 13.67
N PHE A 177 16.12 -15.00 13.20
CA PHE A 177 15.44 -14.49 12.01
C PHE A 177 14.98 -13.04 12.20
N ARG A 178 14.33 -12.74 13.34
CA ARG A 178 13.92 -11.37 13.70
C ARG A 178 15.11 -10.43 13.75
N ASP A 179 16.16 -10.78 14.49
CA ASP A 179 17.30 -9.91 14.74
C ASP A 179 18.09 -9.68 13.42
N ALA A 180 18.21 -10.69 12.55
CA ALA A 180 18.80 -10.53 11.22
C ALA A 180 17.97 -9.59 10.31
N MET A 181 16.64 -9.72 10.32
CA MET A 181 15.75 -8.81 9.58
C MET A 181 15.89 -7.37 10.11
N LEU A 182 15.78 -7.17 11.42
CA LEU A 182 15.91 -5.84 12.04
C LEU A 182 17.26 -5.21 11.72
N GLY A 183 18.36 -5.96 11.84
CA GLY A 183 19.71 -5.48 11.50
C GLY A 183 19.81 -4.98 10.06
N MET A 184 19.27 -5.73 9.09
CA MET A 184 19.28 -5.30 7.67
C MET A 184 18.49 -4.01 7.42
N PHE A 185 17.37 -3.79 8.13
CA PHE A 185 16.61 -2.55 8.03
C PHE A 185 17.31 -1.37 8.73
N LEU A 186 17.98 -1.61 9.87
CA LEU A 186 18.79 -0.60 10.56
C LEU A 186 20.00 -0.18 9.72
N ASP A 187 20.72 -1.13 9.12
CA ASP A 187 21.81 -0.86 8.18
C ASP A 187 21.34 0.06 7.04
N ALA A 188 20.16 -0.23 6.48
CA ALA A 188 19.57 0.56 5.40
C ALA A 188 19.17 1.98 5.85
N LEU A 189 18.66 2.14 7.08
CA LEU A 189 18.41 3.45 7.68
C LEU A 189 19.69 4.25 7.89
N ASP A 190 20.80 3.59 8.22
CA ASP A 190 22.06 4.29 8.43
C ASP A 190 22.64 4.82 7.12
N GLN A 191 22.65 3.96 6.11
CA GLN A 191 23.26 4.16 4.81
C GLN A 191 22.42 5.02 3.84
N GLY A 192 21.22 5.41 4.27
CA GLY A 192 20.27 6.19 3.48
C GLY A 192 20.85 7.51 2.96
N ILE A 193 20.66 7.77 1.68
CA ILE A 193 21.06 9.02 1.04
C ILE A 193 20.03 10.11 1.35
N GLY A 194 20.51 11.30 1.74
CA GLY A 194 19.66 12.44 2.09
C GLY A 194 18.69 12.85 0.98
N VAL A 195 17.55 13.41 1.35
CA VAL A 195 16.51 13.84 0.41
C VAL A 195 16.97 15.09 -0.35
N GLU A 196 17.01 15.04 -1.68
CA GLU A 196 17.22 16.22 -2.53
C GLU A 196 16.12 17.27 -2.33
N ARG A 197 16.46 18.54 -2.61
CA ARG A 197 15.54 19.69 -2.49
C ARG A 197 14.23 19.42 -3.23
N ARG A 198 13.12 19.58 -2.51
CA ARG A 198 11.76 19.55 -3.08
C ARG A 198 11.65 20.63 -4.16
N ASP A 199 11.26 20.25 -5.37
CA ASP A 199 10.65 21.20 -6.29
C ASP A 199 9.34 21.69 -5.66
N ILE A 200 9.32 22.96 -5.28
CA ILE A 200 8.20 23.62 -4.57
C ILE A 200 6.91 23.48 -5.38
N THR A 201 7.00 23.49 -6.71
CA THR A 201 5.84 23.38 -7.60
C THR A 201 5.25 21.98 -7.56
N HIS A 202 6.10 20.95 -7.62
CA HIS A 202 5.68 19.56 -7.50
C HIS A 202 5.08 19.26 -6.11
N ALA A 203 5.68 19.82 -5.05
CA ALA A 203 5.19 19.68 -3.69
C ALA A 203 3.76 20.23 -3.51
N THR A 204 3.43 21.35 -4.18
CA THR A 204 2.08 21.94 -4.10
C THR A 204 1.04 21.06 -4.78
N TYR A 205 1.34 20.51 -5.96
CA TYR A 205 0.42 19.61 -6.65
C TYR A 205 0.24 18.27 -5.91
N SER A 206 1.32 17.75 -5.32
CA SER A 206 1.27 16.53 -4.51
C SER A 206 0.40 16.73 -3.25
N ASP A 207 0.54 17.87 -2.56
CA ASP A 207 -0.32 18.21 -1.41
C ASP A 207 -1.81 18.19 -1.76
N ILE A 208 -2.19 18.72 -2.92
CA ILE A 208 -3.58 18.71 -3.37
C ILE A 208 -4.08 17.28 -3.57
N VAL A 209 -3.29 16.39 -4.18
CA VAL A 209 -3.68 14.98 -4.39
C VAL A 209 -3.77 14.24 -3.06
N SER A 210 -2.78 14.37 -2.18
CA SER A 210 -2.80 13.74 -0.84
C SER A 210 -3.98 14.22 0.01
N ARG A 211 -4.34 15.51 -0.06
CA ARG A 211 -5.54 16.03 0.63
C ARG A 211 -6.84 15.50 0.02
N CYS A 212 -6.88 15.24 -1.29
CA CYS A 212 -8.03 14.58 -1.92
C CYS A 212 -8.17 13.15 -1.43
N GLU A 213 -7.06 12.43 -1.33
CA GLU A 213 -7.01 11.03 -0.88
C GLU A 213 -7.41 10.89 0.57
N LYS A 214 -6.96 11.81 1.43
CA LYS A 214 -7.47 11.95 2.79
C LYS A 214 -8.98 12.18 2.82
N HIS A 215 -9.49 13.11 2.00
CA HIS A 215 -10.93 13.36 1.94
C HIS A 215 -11.76 12.16 1.48
N LEU A 216 -11.23 11.36 0.53
CA LEU A 216 -11.88 10.14 0.05
C LEU A 216 -11.88 9.02 1.10
N ARG A 217 -10.78 8.90 1.86
CA ARG A 217 -10.66 7.93 2.95
C ARG A 217 -11.67 8.16 4.06
N ASP A 218 -11.93 9.43 4.40
CA ASP A 218 -12.89 9.82 5.44
C ASP A 218 -14.34 9.57 5.03
N ARG A 219 -14.61 9.25 3.74
CA ARG A 219 -15.95 9.00 3.19
C ARG A 219 -15.97 7.73 2.31
N PRO A 220 -15.69 6.54 2.90
CA PRO A 220 -15.46 5.32 2.14
C PRO A 220 -16.71 4.70 1.50
N GLU A 221 -17.90 5.20 1.86
CA GLU A 221 -19.21 4.66 1.47
C GLU A 221 -20.03 5.60 0.57
N GLU A 222 -19.47 6.76 0.18
CA GLU A 222 -20.21 7.77 -0.58
C GLU A 222 -19.49 8.18 -1.88
N PRO A 223 -20.22 8.40 -2.99
CA PRO A 223 -19.61 8.82 -4.25
C PRO A 223 -19.23 10.31 -4.25
N VAL A 224 -17.99 10.61 -3.87
CA VAL A 224 -17.44 11.98 -3.93
C VAL A 224 -17.34 12.49 -5.37
N THR A 225 -17.67 13.76 -5.60
CA THR A 225 -17.61 14.46 -6.88
C THR A 225 -16.44 15.44 -6.98
N VAL A 226 -16.07 15.80 -8.21
CA VAL A 226 -15.05 16.83 -8.47
C VAL A 226 -15.41 18.18 -7.84
N LEU A 227 -16.69 18.57 -7.84
CA LEU A 227 -17.14 19.84 -7.28
C LEU A 227 -17.02 19.85 -5.75
N GLU A 228 -17.34 18.73 -5.09
CA GLU A 228 -17.14 18.58 -3.65
C GLU A 228 -15.65 18.66 -3.28
N LEU A 229 -14.77 17.98 -4.03
CA LEU A 229 -13.32 18.11 -3.83
C LEU A 229 -12.85 19.55 -4.00
N CYS A 230 -13.26 20.25 -5.06
CA CYS A 230 -12.88 21.64 -5.27
C CYS A 230 -13.31 22.54 -4.09
N ARG A 231 -14.51 22.33 -3.54
CA ARG A 231 -15.02 23.06 -2.38
C ARG A 231 -14.25 22.71 -1.10
N ALA A 232 -14.06 21.42 -0.82
CA ALA A 232 -13.38 20.94 0.38
C ALA A 232 -11.91 21.36 0.42
N LEU A 233 -11.22 21.29 -0.72
CA LEU A 233 -9.80 21.66 -0.83
C LEU A 233 -9.56 23.14 -1.09
N ARG A 234 -10.62 23.92 -1.37
CA ARG A 234 -10.56 25.35 -1.75
C ARG A 234 -9.69 25.58 -3.00
N CYS A 235 -9.84 24.75 -4.02
CA CYS A 235 -9.10 24.86 -5.27
C CYS A 235 -10.04 24.93 -6.49
N SER A 236 -9.53 25.46 -7.60
CA SER A 236 -10.30 25.48 -8.85
C SER A 236 -10.30 24.09 -9.53
N ARG A 237 -11.31 23.81 -10.37
CA ARG A 237 -11.33 22.59 -11.20
C ARG A 237 -10.07 22.44 -12.05
N ARG A 238 -9.55 23.56 -12.58
CA ARG A 238 -8.31 23.57 -13.37
C ARG A 238 -7.11 23.16 -12.52
N THR A 239 -7.01 23.71 -11.31
CA THR A 239 -5.93 23.35 -10.35
C THR A 239 -6.00 21.87 -10.00
N LEU A 240 -7.19 21.35 -9.70
CA LEU A 240 -7.38 19.93 -9.40
C LEU A 240 -6.97 19.04 -10.58
N GLN A 241 -7.43 19.38 -11.79
CA GLN A 241 -7.04 18.67 -13.02
C GLN A 241 -5.53 18.65 -13.22
N THR A 242 -4.87 19.80 -13.12
CA THR A 242 -3.41 19.89 -13.26
C THR A 242 -2.68 19.11 -12.18
N SER A 243 -3.19 19.08 -10.96
CA SER A 243 -2.60 18.33 -9.84
C SER A 243 -2.60 16.83 -10.14
N PHE A 244 -3.77 16.28 -10.48
CA PHE A 244 -3.89 14.86 -10.83
C PHE A 244 -3.08 14.48 -12.07
N GLN A 245 -3.04 15.33 -13.09
CA GLN A 245 -2.24 15.05 -14.29
C GLN A 245 -0.74 15.04 -13.99
N ARG A 246 -0.25 15.97 -13.17
CA ARG A 246 1.19 16.08 -12.87
C ARG A 246 1.69 15.03 -11.89
N VAL A 247 0.85 14.61 -10.94
CA VAL A 247 1.25 13.73 -9.84
C VAL A 247 0.93 12.26 -10.13
N ALA A 248 -0.22 11.98 -10.74
CA ALA A 248 -0.75 10.62 -10.89
C ALA A 248 -0.96 10.20 -12.35
N ASP A 249 -0.72 11.10 -13.31
CA ASP A 249 -0.94 10.92 -14.75
C ASP A 249 -2.38 10.47 -15.10
N VAL A 250 -3.36 10.98 -14.34
CA VAL A 250 -4.79 10.70 -14.54
C VAL A 250 -5.62 11.97 -14.44
N THR A 251 -6.87 11.90 -14.89
CA THR A 251 -7.85 12.98 -14.64
C THR A 251 -8.58 12.75 -13.31
N PRO A 252 -9.02 13.80 -12.59
CA PRO A 252 -9.81 13.65 -11.37
C PRO A 252 -11.10 12.84 -11.58
N VAL A 253 -11.76 13.01 -12.74
CA VAL A 253 -12.97 12.26 -13.09
C VAL A 253 -12.67 10.78 -13.31
N GLY A 254 -11.59 10.47 -14.05
CA GLY A 254 -11.14 9.09 -14.25
C GLY A 254 -10.75 8.43 -12.93
N TYR A 255 -9.99 9.14 -12.09
CA TYR A 255 -9.61 8.69 -10.76
C TYR A 255 -10.84 8.37 -9.90
N LEU A 256 -11.78 9.31 -9.75
CA LEU A 256 -13.01 9.10 -8.98
C LEU A 256 -13.88 7.98 -9.55
N ARG A 257 -13.90 7.78 -10.87
CA ARG A 257 -14.57 6.64 -11.49
C ARG A 257 -13.94 5.32 -11.03
N THR A 258 -12.61 5.22 -11.06
CA THR A 258 -11.88 4.04 -10.56
C THR A 258 -12.19 3.76 -9.10
N ILE A 259 -12.27 4.79 -8.25
CA ILE A 259 -12.69 4.64 -6.85
C ILE A 259 -14.10 4.05 -6.74
N ARG A 260 -15.06 4.61 -7.47
CA ARG A 260 -16.45 4.13 -7.48
C ARG A 260 -16.54 2.69 -7.99
N LEU A 261 -15.80 2.32 -9.03
CA LEU A 261 -15.75 0.94 -9.53
C LEU A 261 -15.22 -0.03 -8.47
N ASN A 262 -14.14 0.32 -7.77
CA ASN A 262 -13.60 -0.49 -6.67
C ASN A 262 -14.60 -0.62 -5.52
N ALA A 263 -15.32 0.45 -5.21
CA ALA A 263 -16.32 0.44 -4.15
C ALA A 263 -17.55 -0.43 -4.50
N VAL A 264 -18.03 -0.35 -5.75
CA VAL A 264 -19.08 -1.26 -6.25
C VAL A 264 -18.61 -2.72 -6.20
N ARG A 265 -17.38 -3.01 -6.64
CA ARG A 265 -16.80 -4.35 -6.58
C ARG A 265 -16.76 -4.88 -5.15
N ARG A 266 -16.26 -4.08 -4.21
CA ARG A 266 -16.24 -4.42 -2.77
C ARG A 266 -17.66 -4.73 -2.27
N LEU A 267 -18.61 -3.85 -2.56
CA LEU A 267 -20.00 -4.01 -2.16
C LEU A 267 -20.62 -5.31 -2.71
N LEU A 268 -20.36 -5.66 -3.97
CA LEU A 268 -20.82 -6.92 -4.56
C LEU A 268 -20.20 -8.15 -3.90
N ARG A 269 -18.91 -8.08 -3.54
CA ARG A 269 -18.18 -9.17 -2.86
C ARG A 269 -18.55 -9.34 -1.39
N THR A 270 -19.09 -8.32 -0.74
CA THR A 270 -19.47 -8.37 0.68
C THR A 270 -20.98 -8.53 0.90
N THR A 271 -21.78 -8.52 -0.17
CA THR A 271 -23.25 -8.50 -0.09
C THR A 271 -23.86 -9.57 -0.98
N GLY A 272 -24.75 -10.39 -0.41
CA GLY A 272 -25.37 -11.51 -1.11
C GLY A 272 -26.22 -11.06 -2.30
N ALA A 273 -26.31 -11.91 -3.33
CA ALA A 273 -27.06 -11.58 -4.55
C ALA A 273 -28.55 -11.32 -4.31
N HIS A 274 -29.10 -11.94 -3.27
CA HIS A 274 -30.48 -11.77 -2.82
C HIS A 274 -30.76 -10.42 -2.14
N GLN A 275 -29.71 -9.73 -1.66
CA GLN A 275 -29.84 -8.48 -0.88
C GLN A 275 -29.64 -7.23 -1.74
N LEU A 276 -28.80 -7.30 -2.77
CA LEU A 276 -28.43 -6.13 -3.57
C LEU A 276 -28.22 -6.51 -5.04
N GLY A 277 -28.96 -5.88 -5.94
CA GLY A 277 -28.77 -6.06 -7.38
C GLY A 277 -27.52 -5.35 -7.91
N VAL A 278 -26.94 -5.84 -9.00
CA VAL A 278 -25.81 -5.17 -9.69
C VAL A 278 -26.18 -3.74 -10.10
N GLY A 279 -27.39 -3.55 -10.63
CA GLY A 279 -27.86 -2.22 -11.06
C GLY A 279 -28.04 -1.27 -9.87
N GLU A 280 -28.49 -1.77 -8.73
CA GLU A 280 -28.65 -1.00 -7.50
C GLU A 280 -27.28 -0.61 -6.91
N ALA A 281 -26.34 -1.54 -6.85
CA ALA A 281 -24.96 -1.27 -6.45
C ALA A 281 -24.29 -0.22 -7.36
N ALA A 282 -24.51 -0.29 -8.67
CA ALA A 282 -24.00 0.71 -9.60
C ALA A 282 -24.67 2.08 -9.38
N ALA A 283 -25.99 2.12 -9.20
CA ALA A 283 -26.74 3.35 -8.98
C ALA A 283 -26.35 4.04 -7.65
N SER A 284 -26.14 3.28 -6.57
CA SER A 284 -25.72 3.83 -5.27
C SER A 284 -24.37 4.55 -5.32
N TRP A 285 -23.51 4.16 -6.29
CA TRP A 285 -22.23 4.80 -6.56
C TRP A 285 -22.26 5.80 -7.74
N GLY A 286 -23.45 6.17 -8.20
CA GLY A 286 -23.68 7.24 -9.16
C GLY A 286 -23.49 6.84 -10.63
N PHE A 287 -23.55 5.54 -10.97
CA PHE A 287 -23.58 5.09 -12.36
C PHE A 287 -25.02 5.06 -12.88
N THR A 288 -25.34 5.92 -13.85
CA THR A 288 -26.68 6.02 -14.46
C THR A 288 -26.85 5.19 -15.73
N HIS A 289 -25.75 4.82 -16.39
CA HIS A 289 -25.76 4.04 -17.64
C HIS A 289 -25.12 2.66 -17.40
N LEU A 290 -25.96 1.65 -17.15
CA LEU A 290 -25.51 0.31 -16.77
C LEU A 290 -24.61 -0.37 -17.82
N GLY A 291 -24.87 -0.17 -19.12
CA GLY A 291 -24.01 -0.71 -20.18
C GLY A 291 -22.60 -0.10 -20.17
N TYR A 292 -22.50 1.21 -19.93
CA TYR A 292 -21.22 1.89 -19.80
C TYR A 292 -20.47 1.46 -18.54
N PHE A 293 -21.18 1.40 -17.40
CA PHE A 293 -20.65 0.87 -16.15
C PHE A 293 -20.08 -0.54 -16.31
N ALA A 294 -20.86 -1.47 -16.89
CA ALA A 294 -20.41 -2.86 -17.06
C ALA A 294 -19.17 -2.97 -17.95
N ARG A 295 -19.04 -2.12 -18.97
CA ARG A 295 -17.82 -2.02 -19.78
C ARG A 295 -16.63 -1.53 -18.96
N GLU A 296 -16.75 -0.39 -18.29
CA GLU A 296 -15.63 0.18 -17.51
C GLU A 296 -15.22 -0.76 -16.35
N TYR A 297 -16.19 -1.44 -15.74
CA TYR A 297 -15.94 -2.46 -14.72
C TYR A 297 -15.14 -3.64 -15.29
N ARG A 298 -15.54 -4.15 -16.46
CA ARG A 298 -14.83 -5.24 -17.15
C ARG A 298 -13.44 -4.82 -17.60
N ASP A 299 -13.29 -3.61 -18.11
CA ASP A 299 -12.00 -3.08 -18.53
C ASP A 299 -11.08 -2.99 -17.30
N LEU A 300 -11.57 -2.48 -16.16
CA LEU A 300 -10.78 -2.38 -14.93
C LEU A 300 -10.43 -3.74 -14.32
N PHE A 301 -11.40 -4.65 -14.14
CA PHE A 301 -11.21 -5.88 -13.34
C PHE A 301 -11.02 -7.16 -14.18
N GLY A 302 -11.26 -7.12 -15.48
CA GLY A 302 -11.18 -8.29 -16.36
C GLY A 302 -12.36 -9.27 -16.23
N GLU A 303 -13.50 -8.83 -15.68
CA GLU A 303 -14.74 -9.60 -15.56
C GLU A 303 -15.98 -8.68 -15.57
N LEU A 304 -17.15 -9.19 -15.90
CA LEU A 304 -18.41 -8.44 -15.80
C LEU A 304 -18.85 -8.32 -14.33
N PRO A 305 -19.61 -7.27 -13.95
CA PRO A 305 -20.14 -7.13 -12.60
C PRO A 305 -21.01 -8.31 -12.15
N SER A 306 -21.73 -8.95 -13.07
CA SER A 306 -22.55 -10.15 -12.80
C SER A 306 -21.73 -11.41 -12.57
N GLN A 307 -20.46 -11.42 -12.93
CA GLN A 307 -19.53 -12.54 -12.74
C GLN A 307 -18.76 -12.44 -11.42
N THR A 308 -18.83 -11.29 -10.74
CA THR A 308 -18.16 -11.09 -9.45
C THR A 308 -18.71 -12.07 -8.44
N LEU A 309 -17.81 -12.83 -7.79
CA LEU A 309 -18.15 -13.76 -6.73
C LEU A 309 -18.83 -13.02 -5.58
N ARG A 310 -19.96 -13.55 -5.10
CA ARG A 310 -20.77 -12.95 -4.03
C ARG A 310 -21.00 -13.99 -2.93
N PRO A 311 -21.13 -13.58 -1.67
CA PRO A 311 -21.57 -14.47 -0.59
C PRO A 311 -23.00 -14.95 -0.88
N GLU A 312 -23.38 -16.10 -0.31
CA GLU A 312 -24.73 -16.66 -0.43
C GLU A 312 -25.80 -15.75 0.17
#